data_AF-A0A7V2XL87-F1
#
_entry.id   AF-A0A7V2XL87-F1
#
_cell.length_a   1.000
_cell.length_b   1.000
_cell.length_c   1.000
_cell.angle_alpha   90.00
_cell.angle_beta   90.00
_cell.angle_gamma   90.00
#
_symmetry.space_group_name_H-M   'P 1'
#
loop_
_entity.id
_entity.type
_entity.pdbx_description
1 polymer ?
#
loop_
_entity_poly.entity_id
_entity_poly.type
_entity_poly.pdbx_seq_one_letter_code
_entity_poly.pdbx_strand_id
1 'polypeptide(L)'
;MIGSALVGTFLGIFLAYAVAEPFAGLLEQKGEDGTKELQCIKSTLLASMQGYAPMTAIEFGRKVLFSAERPSFNELEGHVKGKK
;
A
#
# COMPACT_ATOMS: atom_id res chain seq x y z
N MET A 1 13.80 -45.85 8.57
CA MET A 1 12.55 -45.19 9.05
C MET A 1 12.81 -43.89 9.80
N ILE A 2 13.85 -43.76 10.64
CA ILE A 2 14.09 -42.52 11.43
C ILE A 2 14.66 -41.37 10.58
N GLY A 3 15.60 -41.66 9.68
CA GLY A 3 16.24 -40.64 8.84
C GLY A 3 15.28 -39.89 7.92
N SER A 4 14.28 -40.58 7.36
CA SER A 4 13.25 -39.94 6.52
C SER A 4 12.36 -38.97 7.31
N ALA A 5 12.08 -39.26 8.58
CA ALA A 5 11.30 -38.38 9.44
C ALA A 5 12.08 -37.10 9.80
N LEU A 6 13.37 -37.23 10.12
CA LEU A 6 14.24 -36.09 10.44
C LEU A 6 14.49 -35.17 9.23
N VAL A 7 14.64 -35.75 8.03
CA VAL A 7 14.79 -34.97 6.79
C VAL A 7 13.48 -34.25 6.46
N GLY A 8 12.33 -34.88 6.68
CA GLY A 8 11.03 -34.25 6.48
C GLY A 8 10.80 -33.05 7.40
N THR A 9 11.12 -33.17 8.70
CA THR A 9 10.95 -32.05 9.65
C THR A 9 11.94 -30.92 9.37
N PHE A 10 13.20 -31.24 9.07
CA PHE A 10 14.20 -30.24 8.71
C PHE A 10 13.81 -29.48 7.44
N LEU A 11 13.42 -30.20 6.37
CA LEU A 11 13.00 -29.59 5.11
C LEU A 11 11.75 -28.74 5.27
N GLY A 12 10.78 -29.18 6.11
CA GLY A 12 9.57 -28.42 6.40
C GLY A 12 9.87 -27.08 7.07
N ILE A 13 10.69 -27.09 8.12
CA ILE A 13 11.13 -25.86 8.82
C ILE A 13 11.93 -24.96 7.87
N PHE A 14 12.85 -25.55 7.10
CA PHE A 14 13.66 -24.81 6.14
C PHE A 14 12.78 -24.08 5.10
N LEU A 15 11.81 -24.77 4.48
CA LEU A 15 10.94 -24.15 3.49
C LEU A 15 9.98 -23.11 4.08
N ALA A 16 9.49 -23.34 5.31
CA ALA A 16 8.62 -22.39 5.99
C ALA A 16 9.33 -21.03 6.19
N TYR A 17 10.52 -21.05 6.78
CA TYR A 17 11.26 -19.82 7.09
C TYR A 17 11.99 -19.24 5.88
N ALA A 18 12.60 -20.06 5.03
CA ALA A 18 13.41 -19.57 3.93
C ALA A 18 12.60 -19.16 2.70
N VAL A 19 11.37 -19.69 2.53
CA VAL A 19 10.57 -19.47 1.32
C VAL A 19 9.20 -18.91 1.64
N ALA A 20 8.39 -19.57 2.48
CA ALA A 20 7.00 -19.18 2.67
C ALA A 20 6.87 -17.81 3.35
N GLU A 21 7.64 -17.55 4.40
CA GLU A 21 7.62 -16.29 5.14
C GLU A 21 8.08 -15.07 4.32
N PRO A 22 9.25 -15.07 3.66
CA PRO A 22 9.66 -13.93 2.83
C PRO A 22 8.73 -13.71 1.63
N PHE A 23 8.17 -14.79 1.07
CA PHE A 23 7.21 -14.69 -0.01
C PHE A 23 5.88 -14.06 0.43
N ALA A 24 5.39 -14.43 1.62
CA ALA A 24 4.22 -13.79 2.23
C ALA A 24 4.45 -12.30 2.48
N GLY A 25 5.61 -11.93 3.04
CA GLY A 25 5.96 -10.52 3.28
C GLY A 25 6.01 -9.69 1.99
N LEU A 26 6.56 -10.23 0.90
CA LEU A 26 6.58 -9.54 -0.39
C LEU A 26 5.17 -9.35 -0.99
N LEU A 27 4.29 -10.34 -0.81
CA LEU A 27 2.90 -10.25 -1.26
C LEU A 27 2.13 -9.23 -0.43
N GLU A 28 2.33 -9.21 0.88
CA GLU A 28 1.71 -8.24 1.79
C GLU A 28 2.16 -6.82 1.43
N GLN A 29 3.46 -6.60 1.25
CA GLN A 29 3.99 -5.30 0.83
C GLN A 29 3.38 -4.83 -0.50
N LYS A 30 3.33 -5.68 -1.52
CA LYS A 30 2.66 -5.34 -2.79
C LYS A 30 1.16 -5.06 -2.62
N GLY A 31 0.50 -5.78 -1.72
CA GLY A 31 -0.91 -5.57 -1.40
C GLY A 31 -1.15 -4.23 -0.70
N GLU A 32 -0.27 -3.85 0.23
CA GLU A 32 -0.31 -2.55 0.90
C GLU A 32 -0.11 -1.40 -0.11
N ASP A 33 0.87 -1.52 -1.00
CA ASP A 33 1.15 -0.52 -2.04
C ASP A 33 -0.10 -0.26 -2.90
N GLY A 34 -0.74 -1.31 -3.42
CA GLY A 34 -1.97 -1.16 -4.21
C GLY A 34 -3.18 -0.67 -3.40
N THR A 35 -3.25 -1.01 -2.10
CA THR A 35 -4.34 -0.57 -1.22
C THR A 35 -4.24 0.93 -0.90
N LYS A 36 -3.05 1.50 -0.89
CA LYS A 36 -2.81 2.92 -0.59
C LYS A 36 -3.50 3.86 -1.57
N GLU A 37 -3.48 3.53 -2.86
CA GLU A 37 -4.19 4.30 -3.89
C GLU A 37 -5.70 4.36 -3.61
N LEU A 38 -6.29 3.22 -3.25
CA LEU A 38 -7.70 3.12 -2.89
C LEU A 38 -8.01 3.89 -1.60
N GLN A 39 -7.10 3.87 -0.61
CA GLN A 39 -7.24 4.66 0.61
C GLN A 39 -7.17 6.17 0.35
N CYS A 40 -6.30 6.61 -0.56
CA CYS A 40 -6.24 8.00 -1.00
C CYS A 40 -7.58 8.43 -1.59
N ILE A 41 -8.10 7.68 -2.57
CA ILE A 41 -9.41 7.97 -3.21
C ILE A 41 -10.53 7.99 -2.16
N LYS A 42 -10.57 7.00 -1.27
CA LYS A 42 -11.57 6.93 -0.18
C LYS A 42 -11.51 8.17 0.70
N SER A 43 -10.32 8.59 1.15
CA SER A 43 -10.17 9.74 2.04
C SER A 43 -10.56 11.06 1.38
N THR A 44 -10.22 11.25 0.10
CA THR A 44 -10.63 12.42 -0.68
C THR A 44 -12.14 12.46 -0.91
N LEU A 45 -12.76 11.32 -1.27
CA LEU A 45 -14.21 11.23 -1.42
C LEU A 45 -14.92 11.54 -0.10
N LEU A 46 -14.45 10.99 1.01
CA LEU A 46 -15.06 11.18 2.32
C LEU A 46 -14.98 12.66 2.77
N ALA A 47 -13.84 13.31 2.52
CA ALA A 47 -13.68 14.75 2.76
C ALA A 47 -14.58 15.59 1.83
N SER A 48 -14.73 15.19 0.56
CA SER A 48 -15.65 15.84 -0.37
C SER A 48 -17.11 15.70 0.06
N MET A 49 -17.51 14.55 0.60
CA MET A 49 -18.87 14.30 1.10
C MET A 49 -19.19 15.12 2.36
N GLN A 50 -18.17 15.45 3.17
CA GLN A 50 -18.31 16.31 4.35
C GLN A 50 -18.36 17.81 4.02
N GLY A 51 -18.31 18.18 2.73
CA GLY A 51 -18.44 19.57 2.30
C GLY A 51 -17.17 20.41 2.48
N TYR A 52 -16.00 19.77 2.67
CA TYR A 52 -14.73 20.49 2.64
C TYR A 52 -14.45 21.04 1.24
N ALA A 53 -13.78 22.18 1.17
CA ALA A 53 -13.35 22.75 -0.11
C ALA A 53 -12.50 21.73 -0.89
N PRO A 54 -12.64 21.63 -2.23
CA PRO A 54 -12.01 20.60 -3.03
C PRO A 54 -10.48 20.57 -2.87
N MET A 55 -9.84 21.74 -2.73
CA MET A 55 -8.41 21.85 -2.43
C MET A 55 -8.02 21.17 -1.11
N THR A 56 -8.86 21.30 -0.07
CA THR A 56 -8.64 20.67 1.23
C THR A 56 -8.91 19.16 1.18
N ALA A 57 -9.94 18.73 0.45
CA ALA A 57 -10.26 17.31 0.26
C ALA A 57 -9.13 16.55 -0.47
N ILE A 58 -8.51 17.21 -1.44
CA ILE A 58 -7.34 16.70 -2.17
C ILE A 58 -6.11 16.61 -1.24
N GLU A 59 -5.90 17.58 -0.36
CA GLU A 59 -4.80 17.57 0.62
C GLU A 59 -4.92 16.43 1.65
N PHE A 60 -6.15 16.05 2.03
CA PHE A 60 -6.40 14.88 2.87
C PHE A 60 -5.96 13.58 2.18
N GLY A 61 -6.26 13.41 0.88
CA GLY A 61 -5.78 12.27 0.10
C GLY A 61 -4.26 12.24 -0.05
N ARG A 62 -3.65 13.40 -0.32
CA ARG A 62 -2.20 13.55 -0.48
C ARG A 62 -1.41 13.12 0.76
N LYS A 63 -1.97 13.29 1.96
CA LYS A 63 -1.32 12.89 3.21
C LYS A 63 -1.39 11.38 3.49
N VAL A 64 -2.24 10.64 2.79
CA VAL A 64 -2.41 9.18 2.94
C VAL A 64 -1.40 8.39 2.09
N LEU A 65 -0.89 9.00 1.01
CA LEU A 65 0.16 8.42 0.16
C LEU A 65 1.51 8.29 0.90
N PHE A 66 2.30 7.29 0.49
CA PHE A 66 3.67 7.15 0.99
C PHE A 66 4.52 8.38 0.62
N SER A 67 5.50 8.71 1.47
CA SER A 67 6.37 9.89 1.28
C SER A 67 7.14 9.88 -0.04
N ALA A 68 7.45 8.71 -0.60
CA ALA A 68 8.17 8.56 -1.86
C ALA A 68 7.31 8.90 -3.10
N GLU A 69 6.00 8.67 -3.02
CA GLU A 69 5.06 8.87 -4.14
C GLU A 69 4.17 10.10 -3.95
N ARG A 70 4.38 10.84 -2.85
CA ARG A 70 3.59 12.01 -2.51
C ARG A 70 3.92 13.16 -3.48
N PRO A 71 2.97 13.59 -4.33
CA PRO A 71 3.18 14.73 -5.21
C PRO A 71 3.30 16.03 -4.40
N SER A 72 4.07 16.99 -4.94
CA SER A 72 4.13 18.32 -4.35
C SER A 72 2.78 19.03 -4.51
N PHE A 73 2.48 19.98 -3.62
CA PHE A 73 1.21 20.71 -3.65
C PHE A 73 1.05 21.49 -4.96
N ASN A 74 2.15 22.05 -5.46
CA ASN A 74 2.18 22.83 -6.69
C ASN A 74 1.94 21.96 -7.94
N GLU A 75 2.47 20.73 -7.98
CA GLU A 75 2.20 19.80 -9.09
C GLU A 75 0.73 19.36 -9.09
N LEU A 76 0.17 19.08 -7.91
CA LEU A 76 -1.21 18.63 -7.77
C LEU A 76 -2.21 19.74 -8.13
N GLU A 77 -1.97 20.96 -7.66
CA GLU A 77 -2.78 22.12 -8.02
C GLU A 77 -2.73 22.41 -9.52
N GLY A 78 -1.54 22.31 -10.14
CA GLY A 78 -1.36 22.48 -11.59
C GLY A 78 -2.15 21.45 -12.42
N HIS A 79 -2.16 20.18 -11.99
CA HIS A 79 -2.90 19.13 -12.69
C HIS A 79 -4.42 19.24 -12.51
N VAL A 80 -4.89 19.69 -11.33
CA VAL A 80 -6.33 19.81 -11.04
C VAL A 80 -6.93 21.07 -11.66
N LYS A 81 -6.21 22.20 -11.68
CA LYS A 81 -6.67 23.42 -12.39
C LYS A 81 -6.52 23.34 -13.92
N GLY A 82 -5.63 22.49 -14.42
CA GLY A 82 -5.33 22.36 -15.85
C GLY A 82 -6.38 21.60 -16.66
N LYS A 83 -7.20 20.75 -16.03
CA LYS A 83 -8.37 20.12 -16.65
C LYS A 83 -9.58 21.05 -16.51
N LYS A 84 -9.77 21.95 -17.49
CA LYS A 84 -11.09 22.49 -17.79
C LYS A 84 -11.97 21.42 -18.40
#